data_AF-A0A1M6R322-F1
#
_entry.id   AF-A0A1M6R322-F1
#
_cell.length_a   1.000
_cell.length_b   1.000
_cell.length_c   1.000
_cell.angle_alpha   90.00
_cell.angle_beta   90.00
_cell.angle_gamma   90.00
#
_symmetry.space_group_name_H-M   'P 1'
#
loop_
_entity.id
_entity.type
_entity.pdbx_description
1 polymer ?
#
loop_
_entity_poly.entity_id
_entity_poly.type
_entity_poly.pdbx_seq_one_letter_code
_entity_poly.pdbx_strand_id
1 'polypeptide(L)'
;MDKQGIFKYALMSYIPQKYLRHASFEAQEADRLIIDFKSGRKYATERVSRLFAKTLSLMDLKDTIIVCIPASCQRTYTRRFRKFSENVCAKTGAINGFDHIKVIGKREKVHISGEHAAEDNVWIDTDFFQGKRILIIDDICTTGRTSDDFREKMEQAGAHVRMAMFLAKTKQFKKKQFN
;
A
#
# COMPACT_ATOMS: atom_id res chain seq x y z
N MET A 1 13.34 10.63 20.22
CA MET A 1 13.69 9.61 19.20
C MET A 1 13.62 10.28 17.85
N ASP A 2 14.72 10.30 17.11
CA ASP A 2 14.74 10.86 15.76
C ASP A 2 13.67 10.19 14.91
N LYS A 3 12.72 10.98 14.38
CA LYS A 3 11.79 10.54 13.35
C LYS A 3 12.57 10.42 12.04
N GLN A 4 13.46 9.44 11.92
CA GLN A 4 13.97 9.06 10.61
C GLN A 4 12.77 8.62 9.77
N GLY A 5 12.53 9.33 8.66
CA GLY A 5 11.49 8.95 7.72
C GLY A 5 11.76 7.54 7.20
N ILE A 6 10.71 6.71 7.08
CA ILE A 6 10.86 5.40 6.46
C ILE A 6 11.24 5.55 4.99
N PHE A 7 12.07 4.64 4.49
CA PHE A 7 12.40 4.59 3.07
C PHE A 7 11.13 4.27 2.26
N LYS A 8 10.81 5.11 1.27
CA LYS A 8 9.62 5.00 0.42
C LYS A 8 10.02 4.81 -1.04
N TYR A 9 9.48 3.78 -1.71
CA TYR A 9 9.77 3.51 -3.11
C TYR A 9 8.52 3.15 -3.91
N ALA A 10 8.36 3.71 -5.11
CA ALA A 10 7.25 3.38 -6.00
C ALA A 10 7.78 2.79 -7.31
N LEU A 11 7.15 1.72 -7.79
CA LEU A 11 7.60 1.02 -9.01
C LEU A 11 7.32 1.83 -10.29
N MET A 12 6.26 2.63 -10.29
CA MET A 12 5.90 3.47 -11.44
C MET A 12 5.20 4.77 -11.04
N SER A 13 4.90 5.59 -12.03
CA SER A 13 4.08 6.80 -11.87
C SER A 13 2.60 6.49 -12.15
N TYR A 14 1.71 7.15 -11.41
CA TYR A 14 0.28 7.19 -11.67
C TYR A 14 -0.12 8.58 -12.18
N ILE A 15 -0.81 8.65 -13.31
CA ILE A 15 -1.31 9.90 -13.88
C ILE A 15 -2.82 10.01 -13.58
N PRO A 16 -3.27 11.03 -12.83
CA PRO A 16 -4.70 11.22 -12.60
C PRO A 16 -5.48 11.22 -13.91
N GLN A 17 -6.62 10.52 -13.93
CA GLN A 17 -7.45 10.29 -15.12
C GLN A 17 -7.71 11.54 -15.97
N LYS A 18 -7.91 12.70 -15.33
CA LYS A 18 -8.10 14.00 -16.02
C LYS A 18 -6.94 14.44 -16.92
N TYR A 19 -5.73 13.94 -16.68
CA TYR A 19 -4.53 14.22 -17.47
C TYR A 19 -4.14 13.06 -18.40
N LEU A 20 -4.82 11.91 -18.29
CA LEU A 20 -4.43 10.67 -18.96
C LEU A 20 -4.62 10.73 -20.48
N ARG A 21 -5.58 11.52 -20.97
CA ARG A 21 -5.86 11.70 -22.40
C ARG A 21 -4.66 12.22 -23.20
N HIS A 22 -3.79 13.00 -22.55
CA HIS A 22 -2.59 13.59 -23.16
C HIS A 22 -1.29 12.92 -22.66
N ALA A 23 -1.40 11.80 -21.96
CA ALA A 23 -0.26 11.05 -21.48
C ALA A 23 0.33 10.16 -22.59
N SER A 24 1.58 9.73 -22.39
CA SER A 24 2.21 8.76 -23.30
C SER A 24 1.51 7.41 -23.24
N PHE A 25 1.71 6.59 -24.28
CA PHE A 25 1.18 5.23 -24.34
C PHE A 25 1.59 4.39 -23.12
N GLU A 26 2.86 4.48 -22.70
CA GLU A 26 3.39 3.77 -21.53
C GLU A 26 2.68 4.18 -20.24
N ALA A 27 2.36 5.47 -20.10
CA ALA A 27 1.65 5.97 -18.94
C ALA A 27 0.19 5.52 -18.93
N GLN A 28 -0.47 5.46 -20.09
CA GLN A 28 -1.82 4.90 -20.23
C GLN A 28 -1.85 3.41 -19.86
N GLU A 29 -0.86 2.63 -20.32
CA GLU A 29 -0.73 1.21 -19.98
C GLU A 29 -0.41 0.98 -18.50
N ALA A 30 0.41 1.83 -17.88
CA ALA A 30 0.67 1.79 -16.44
C ALA A 30 -0.61 2.06 -15.63
N ASP A 31 -1.38 3.09 -16.00
CA ASP A 31 -2.66 3.41 -15.39
C ASP A 31 -3.68 2.27 -15.53
N ARG A 32 -3.77 1.66 -16.73
CA ARG A 32 -4.61 0.48 -16.98
C ARG A 32 -4.22 -0.68 -16.08
N LEU A 33 -2.93 -0.99 -15.94
CA LEU A 33 -2.44 -2.04 -15.06
C LEU A 33 -2.84 -1.80 -13.59
N ILE A 34 -2.74 -0.55 -13.12
CA ILE A 34 -3.13 -0.16 -11.76
C ILE A 34 -4.64 -0.36 -11.55
N ILE A 35 -5.47 0.05 -12.51
CA ILE A 35 -6.93 -0.12 -12.44
C ILE A 35 -7.30 -1.61 -12.42
N ASP A 36 -6.68 -2.41 -13.28
CA ASP A 36 -6.96 -3.84 -13.35
C ASP A 36 -6.47 -4.59 -12.12
N PHE A 37 -5.35 -4.17 -11.53
CA PHE A 37 -4.89 -4.65 -10.22
C PHE A 37 -5.91 -4.32 -9.12
N LYS A 38 -6.37 -3.06 -9.05
CA LYS A 38 -7.39 -2.62 -8.08
C LYS A 38 -8.70 -3.38 -8.20
N SER A 39 -9.00 -3.85 -9.40
CA SER A 39 -10.18 -4.64 -9.76
C SER A 39 -10.00 -6.14 -9.49
N GLY A 40 -8.79 -6.58 -9.13
CA GLY A 40 -8.48 -7.99 -8.85
C GLY A 40 -8.38 -8.86 -10.10
N ARG A 41 -8.07 -8.29 -11.27
CA ARG A 41 -7.88 -9.09 -12.49
C ARG A 41 -6.64 -9.97 -12.34
N LYS A 42 -6.79 -11.28 -12.53
CA LYS A 42 -5.74 -12.29 -12.32
C LYS A 42 -4.42 -11.93 -13.02
N TYR A 43 -4.48 -11.56 -14.30
CA TYR A 43 -3.28 -11.21 -15.07
C TYR A 43 -2.53 -9.99 -14.47
N ALA A 44 -3.28 -9.00 -13.97
CA ALA A 44 -2.72 -7.79 -13.38
C ALA A 44 -2.12 -8.09 -12.00
N THR A 45 -2.82 -8.88 -11.17
CA THR A 45 -2.28 -9.38 -9.89
C THR A 45 -0.97 -10.13 -10.08
N GLU A 46 -0.91 -11.07 -11.03
CA GLU A 46 0.32 -11.81 -11.33
C GLU A 46 1.46 -10.90 -11.82
N ARG A 47 1.17 -9.98 -12.75
CA ARG A 47 2.15 -9.04 -13.27
C ARG A 47 2.69 -8.12 -12.17
N VAL A 48 1.81 -7.58 -11.33
CA VAL A 48 2.19 -6.71 -10.20
C VAL A 48 2.99 -7.49 -9.17
N SER A 49 2.60 -8.71 -8.79
CA SER A 49 3.39 -9.55 -7.88
C SER A 49 4.80 -9.84 -8.42
N ARG A 50 4.94 -10.10 -9.74
CA ARG A 50 6.26 -10.28 -10.37
C ARG A 50 7.11 -9.01 -10.32
N LEU A 51 6.51 -7.84 -10.53
CA LEU A 51 7.23 -6.56 -10.45
C LEU A 51 7.78 -6.32 -9.04
N PHE A 52 6.94 -6.46 -8.01
CA PHE A 52 7.40 -6.35 -6.62
C PHE A 52 8.48 -7.37 -6.27
N ALA A 53 8.27 -8.65 -6.60
CA ALA A 53 9.25 -9.70 -6.32
C ALA A 53 10.59 -9.45 -7.02
N LYS A 54 10.57 -8.96 -8.27
CA LYS A 54 11.79 -8.59 -9.00
C LYS A 54 12.51 -7.41 -8.35
N THR A 55 11.78 -6.38 -7.92
CA THR A 55 12.37 -5.23 -7.22
C THR A 55 12.98 -5.64 -5.87
N LEU A 56 12.38 -6.63 -5.21
CA LEU A 56 12.82 -7.13 -3.91
C LEU A 56 13.88 -8.23 -3.98
N SER A 57 14.28 -8.69 -5.18
CA SER A 57 15.09 -9.92 -5.32
C SER A 57 16.49 -9.84 -4.73
N LEU A 58 17.01 -8.63 -4.51
CA LEU A 58 18.35 -8.41 -3.93
C LEU A 58 18.29 -8.24 -2.40
N MET A 59 17.10 -8.23 -1.80
CA MET A 59 16.92 -8.09 -0.35
C MET A 59 16.78 -9.47 0.30
N ASP A 60 17.41 -9.66 1.46
CA ASP A 60 17.10 -10.81 2.31
C ASP A 60 15.85 -10.50 3.15
N LEU A 61 14.75 -11.18 2.83
CA LEU A 61 13.44 -10.95 3.44
C LEU A 61 12.96 -12.12 4.30
N LYS A 62 13.78 -13.15 4.56
CA LYS A 62 13.35 -14.36 5.30
C LYS A 62 12.74 -14.05 6.67
N ASP A 63 13.30 -13.06 7.37
CA ASP A 63 12.81 -12.57 8.68
C ASP A 63 12.00 -11.27 8.58
N THR A 64 11.44 -10.97 7.41
CA THR A 64 10.63 -9.77 7.16
C THR A 64 9.19 -10.18 6.83
N ILE A 65 8.23 -9.55 7.49
CA ILE A 65 6.81 -9.71 7.19
C ILE A 65 6.41 -8.65 6.16
N ILE A 66 5.79 -9.07 5.07
CA ILE A 66 5.14 -8.17 4.12
C ILE A 66 3.69 -7.96 4.55
N VAL A 67 3.31 -6.70 4.72
CA VAL A 67 1.95 -6.29 5.08
C VAL A 67 1.42 -5.32 4.03
N CYS A 68 0.23 -5.58 3.50
CA CYS A 68 -0.43 -4.63 2.61
C CYS A 68 -1.23 -3.61 3.44
N ILE A 69 -1.13 -2.32 3.11
CA ILE A 69 -1.87 -1.26 3.78
C ILE A 69 -3.38 -1.51 3.61
N PRO A 70 -4.16 -1.54 4.71
CA PRO A 70 -5.60 -1.74 4.70
C PRO A 70 -6.34 -0.86 3.69
N ALA A 71 -7.23 -1.48 2.91
CA ALA A 71 -8.14 -0.74 2.03
C ALA A 71 -9.34 -0.20 2.82
N SER A 72 -10.24 0.53 2.13
CA SER A 72 -11.43 1.12 2.75
C SER A 72 -12.42 0.12 3.36
N CYS A 73 -12.40 -1.13 2.92
CA CYS A 73 -13.22 -2.22 3.47
C CYS A 73 -12.58 -3.59 3.20
N GLN A 74 -12.98 -4.60 3.98
CA GLN A 74 -12.40 -5.96 3.90
C GLN A 74 -12.55 -6.59 2.52
N ARG A 75 -13.69 -6.37 1.85
CA ARG A 75 -13.92 -6.86 0.49
C ARG A 75 -12.90 -6.30 -0.50
N THR A 76 -12.64 -4.99 -0.44
CA THR A 76 -11.65 -4.34 -1.31
C THR A 76 -10.23 -4.79 -0.95
N TYR A 77 -9.93 -4.89 0.34
CA TYR A 77 -8.63 -5.35 0.84
C TYR A 77 -8.31 -6.76 0.33
N THR A 78 -9.25 -7.69 0.52
CA THR A 78 -9.14 -9.08 0.06
C THR A 78 -8.97 -9.17 -1.45
N ARG A 79 -9.81 -8.45 -2.20
CA ARG A 79 -9.75 -8.44 -3.68
C ARG A 79 -8.38 -7.99 -4.20
N ARG A 80 -7.79 -6.96 -3.58
CA ARG A 80 -6.51 -6.40 -4.03
C ARG A 80 -5.32 -7.25 -3.56
N PHE A 81 -5.32 -7.65 -2.29
CA PHE A 81 -4.07 -8.01 -1.63
C PHE A 81 -3.94 -9.48 -1.21
N ARG A 82 -5.03 -10.27 -1.13
CA ARG A 82 -4.92 -11.68 -0.71
C ARG A 82 -4.00 -12.47 -1.65
N LYS A 83 -4.37 -12.55 -2.92
CA LYS A 83 -3.55 -13.29 -3.90
C LYS A 83 -2.22 -12.60 -4.22
N PHE A 84 -2.20 -11.28 -4.17
CA PHE A 84 -0.99 -10.50 -4.41
C PHE A 84 0.09 -10.80 -3.36
N SER A 85 -0.25 -10.72 -2.07
CA SER A 85 0.69 -10.94 -0.96
C SER A 85 1.20 -12.38 -0.93
N GLU A 86 0.32 -13.37 -1.12
CA GLU A 86 0.70 -14.78 -1.28
C GLU A 86 1.80 -14.94 -2.36
N ASN A 87 1.56 -14.38 -3.55
CA ASN A 87 2.47 -14.51 -4.68
C ASN A 87 3.80 -13.79 -4.45
N VAL A 88 3.81 -12.62 -3.82
CA VAL A 88 5.04 -11.88 -3.53
C VAL A 88 5.86 -12.63 -2.48
N CYS A 89 5.23 -13.01 -1.37
CA CYS A 89 5.91 -13.71 -0.27
C CYS A 89 6.51 -15.05 -0.73
N ALA A 90 5.76 -15.83 -1.52
CA ALA A 90 6.26 -17.09 -2.08
C ALA A 90 7.49 -16.90 -2.99
N LYS A 91 7.64 -15.74 -3.63
CA LYS A 91 8.77 -15.43 -4.53
C LYS A 91 9.97 -14.82 -3.81
N THR A 92 9.73 -14.12 -2.71
CA THR A 92 10.78 -13.41 -1.96
C THR A 92 11.26 -14.16 -0.72
N GLY A 93 10.53 -15.18 -0.29
CA GLY A 93 10.78 -15.87 0.99
C GLY A 93 10.32 -15.07 2.21
N ALA A 94 9.62 -13.94 2.02
CA ALA A 94 9.06 -13.15 3.10
C ALA A 94 7.87 -13.85 3.77
N ILE A 95 7.58 -13.46 5.01
CA ILE A 95 6.42 -13.94 5.74
C ILE A 95 5.19 -13.14 5.29
N ASN A 96 4.08 -13.82 5.01
CA ASN A 96 2.85 -13.16 4.59
C ASN A 96 2.03 -12.69 5.79
N GLY A 97 1.85 -11.37 5.95
CA GLY A 97 1.05 -10.79 7.04
C GLY A 97 -0.43 -10.58 6.72
N PHE A 98 -0.94 -11.02 5.55
CA PHE A 98 -2.30 -10.67 5.09
C PHE A 98 -3.41 -11.06 6.07
N ASP A 99 -3.37 -12.27 6.66
CA ASP A 99 -4.43 -12.74 7.56
C ASP A 99 -4.31 -12.18 8.99
N HIS A 100 -3.20 -11.47 9.31
CA HIS A 100 -2.93 -10.79 10.58
C HIS A 100 -3.39 -9.32 10.58
N ILE A 101 -4.08 -8.91 9.52
CA ILE A 101 -4.69 -7.58 9.36
C ILE A 101 -6.13 -7.76 8.88
N LYS A 102 -7.09 -7.12 9.54
CA LYS A 102 -8.50 -7.14 9.11
C LYS A 102 -9.11 -5.75 9.14
N VAL A 103 -9.87 -5.40 8.10
CA VAL A 103 -10.64 -4.16 8.05
C VAL A 103 -12.02 -4.44 8.63
N ILE A 104 -12.36 -3.83 9.77
CA ILE A 104 -13.53 -4.19 10.57
C ILE A 104 -14.79 -3.40 10.15
N GLY A 105 -14.70 -2.08 9.91
CA GLY A 105 -15.79 -1.19 9.43
C GLY A 105 -16.95 -0.96 10.41
N LYS A 106 -17.59 0.22 10.55
CA LYS A 106 -17.92 1.33 9.61
C LYS A 106 -17.51 2.73 10.13
N ARG A 107 -17.23 3.67 9.22
CA ARG A 107 -17.44 5.12 9.46
C ARG A 107 -18.92 5.35 9.74
N GLU A 108 -19.28 5.78 10.94
CA GLU A 108 -20.43 6.65 11.06
C GLU A 108 -20.10 7.97 10.35
N LYS A 109 -21.04 8.50 9.56
CA LYS A 109 -20.92 9.85 9.05
C LYS A 109 -21.00 10.76 10.28
N VAL A 110 -19.87 11.25 10.77
CA VAL A 110 -19.81 12.36 11.74
C VAL A 110 -20.31 13.63 11.01
N HIS A 111 -21.61 13.70 10.79
CA HIS A 111 -22.31 14.96 10.81
C HIS A 111 -22.75 15.10 12.26
N ILE A 112 -22.03 15.86 13.09
CA ILE A 112 -22.59 16.68 14.19
C ILE A 112 -21.51 17.28 15.12
N SER A 113 -20.29 16.74 15.25
CA SER A 113 -19.29 17.35 16.16
C SER A 113 -17.90 17.42 15.53
N GLY A 114 -17.29 18.61 15.59
CA GLY A 114 -16.01 18.97 14.98
C GLY A 114 -14.77 18.36 15.63
N GLU A 115 -14.82 17.07 16.01
CA GLU A 115 -13.68 16.34 16.55
C GLU A 115 -13.25 15.23 15.58
N HIS A 116 -12.02 15.33 15.09
CA HIS A 116 -11.40 14.34 14.22
C HIS A 116 -10.90 13.13 15.03
N ALA A 117 -11.82 12.34 15.60
CA ALA A 117 -11.50 11.01 16.09
C ALA A 117 -11.64 10.01 14.92
N ALA A 118 -10.53 9.68 14.27
CA ALA A 118 -10.50 8.56 13.33
C ALA A 118 -10.53 7.26 14.13
N GLU A 119 -11.72 6.75 14.46
CA GLU A 119 -11.84 5.43 15.08
C GLU A 119 -11.13 4.37 14.22
N ASP A 120 -10.28 3.57 14.87
CA ASP A 120 -9.42 2.58 14.23
C ASP A 120 -10.25 1.45 13.61
N ASN A 121 -10.50 1.55 12.32
CA ASN A 121 -11.28 0.59 11.53
C ASN A 121 -10.48 -0.66 11.10
N VAL A 122 -9.33 -0.91 11.73
CA VAL A 122 -8.39 -1.97 11.38
C VAL A 122 -7.99 -2.74 12.63
N TRP A 123 -8.21 -4.04 12.61
CA TRP A 123 -7.65 -4.96 13.59
C TRP A 123 -6.25 -5.38 13.14
N ILE A 124 -5.30 -5.34 14.08
CA ILE A 124 -3.90 -5.72 13.92
C ILE A 124 -3.59 -6.79 14.96
N ASP A 125 -3.01 -7.90 14.53
CA ASP A 125 -2.53 -8.98 15.41
C ASP A 125 -1.21 -8.58 16.09
N THR A 126 -1.31 -7.85 17.20
CA THR A 126 -0.15 -7.31 17.92
C THR A 126 0.85 -8.40 18.32
N ASP A 127 0.39 -9.55 18.80
CA ASP A 127 1.26 -10.65 19.24
C ASP A 127 2.10 -11.21 18.08
N PHE A 128 1.51 -11.31 16.89
CA PHE A 128 2.22 -11.73 15.70
C PHE A 128 3.30 -10.73 15.24
N PHE A 129 3.03 -9.43 15.39
CA PHE A 129 3.92 -8.37 14.89
C PHE A 129 4.98 -7.89 15.90
N GLN A 130 4.83 -8.19 17.18
CA GLN A 130 5.73 -7.76 18.25
C GLN A 130 7.21 -8.09 17.93
N GLY A 131 8.06 -7.07 17.87
CA GLY A 131 9.49 -7.19 17.60
C GLY A 131 9.86 -7.58 16.15
N LYS A 132 8.89 -7.68 15.24
CA LYS A 132 9.12 -8.14 13.86
C LYS A 132 9.48 -7.00 12.91
N ARG A 133 10.27 -7.31 11.89
CA ARG A 133 10.60 -6.39 10.80
C ARG A 133 9.47 -6.40 9.76
N ILE A 134 8.97 -5.22 9.40
CA ILE A 134 7.85 -5.07 8.48
C ILE A 134 8.27 -4.32 7.22
N LEU A 135 7.81 -4.82 6.08
CA LEU A 135 7.76 -4.12 4.80
C LEU A 135 6.29 -3.85 4.48
N ILE A 136 5.90 -2.57 4.39
CA ILE A 136 4.51 -2.22 4.04
C ILE A 136 4.36 -1.99 2.53
N ILE A 137 3.28 -2.47 1.93
CA ILE A 137 2.96 -2.30 0.51
C ILE A 137 1.60 -1.64 0.34
N ASP A 138 1.48 -0.68 -0.57
CA ASP A 138 0.18 -0.17 -1.03
C ASP A 138 0.13 -0.05 -2.56
N ASP A 139 -1.06 0.15 -3.11
CA ASP A 139 -1.23 0.36 -4.55
C ASP A 139 -0.73 1.75 -4.98
N ILE A 140 -1.25 2.84 -4.43
CA ILE A 140 -0.91 4.19 -4.88
C ILE A 140 -0.54 5.08 -3.70
N CYS A 141 0.71 5.58 -3.71
CA CYS A 141 1.10 6.71 -2.86
C CYS A 141 0.66 8.02 -3.51
N THR A 142 -0.17 8.82 -2.83
CA THR A 142 -0.48 10.19 -3.28
C THR A 142 0.35 11.23 -2.54
N THR A 143 0.17 11.37 -1.23
CA THR A 143 1.00 12.25 -0.38
C THR A 143 2.02 11.48 0.45
N GLY A 144 1.73 10.20 0.74
CA GLY A 144 2.49 9.37 1.67
C GLY A 144 1.89 9.31 3.08
N ARG A 145 0.86 10.13 3.37
CA ARG A 145 0.21 10.19 4.68
C ARG A 145 -0.35 8.84 5.12
N THR A 146 -1.08 8.12 4.25
CA THR A 146 -1.63 6.80 4.57
C THR A 146 -0.57 5.80 5.02
N SER A 147 0.62 5.81 4.39
CA SER A 147 1.72 4.94 4.80
C SER A 147 2.39 5.38 6.10
N ASP A 148 2.39 6.67 6.40
CA ASP A 148 2.93 7.19 7.67
C ASP A 148 1.98 6.84 8.83
N ASP A 149 0.67 7.06 8.64
CA ASP A 149 -0.35 6.72 9.62
C ASP A 149 -0.37 5.21 9.89
N PHE A 150 -0.28 4.38 8.84
CA PHE A 150 -0.25 2.92 9.02
C PHE A 150 1.05 2.43 9.64
N ARG A 151 2.19 3.06 9.31
CA ARG A 151 3.47 2.78 9.98
C ARG A 151 3.35 3.00 11.49
N GLU A 152 2.81 4.15 11.89
CA GLU A 152 2.67 4.50 13.31
C GLU A 152 1.82 3.47 14.07
N LYS A 153 0.73 2.96 13.46
CA LYS A 153 -0.07 1.88 14.05
C LYS A 153 0.71 0.57 14.20
N MET A 154 1.50 0.19 13.18
CA MET A 154 2.34 -1.00 13.25
C MET A 154 3.44 -0.86 14.32
N GLU A 155 4.03 0.32 14.45
CA GLU A 155 5.04 0.61 15.49
C GLU A 155 4.44 0.64 16.89
N GLN A 156 3.20 1.14 17.04
CA GLN A 156 2.43 1.03 18.29
C GLN A 156 2.11 -0.43 18.65
N ALA A 157 1.91 -1.29 17.66
CA ALA A 157 1.80 -2.74 17.83
C ALA A 157 3.16 -3.44 18.05
N GLY A 158 4.22 -2.69 18.35
CA GLY A 158 5.55 -3.22 18.67
C GLY A 158 6.36 -3.72 17.47
N ALA A 159 5.90 -3.46 16.24
CA ALA A 159 6.61 -3.85 15.03
C ALA A 159 7.67 -2.80 14.62
N HIS A 160 8.58 -3.18 13.72
CA HIS A 160 9.61 -2.31 13.18
C HIS A 160 9.48 -2.16 11.67
N VAL A 161 8.82 -1.10 11.21
CA VAL A 161 8.62 -0.83 9.79
C VAL A 161 9.91 -0.29 9.16
N ARG A 162 10.49 -1.06 8.23
CA ARG A 162 11.78 -0.73 7.62
C ARG A 162 11.64 0.03 6.30
N MET A 163 10.57 -0.21 5.56
CA MET A 163 10.30 0.46 4.29
C MET A 163 8.82 0.41 3.90
N ALA A 164 8.41 1.34 3.05
CA ALA A 164 7.15 1.31 2.36
C ALA A 164 7.35 1.26 0.85
N MET A 165 6.65 0.35 0.19
CA MET A 165 6.64 0.24 -1.27
C MET A 165 5.26 0.49 -1.84
N PHE A 166 5.23 1.02 -3.05
CA PHE A 166 4.00 1.34 -3.74
C PHE A 166 4.03 0.80 -5.16
N LEU A 167 2.89 0.33 -5.67
CA LEU A 167 2.81 0.04 -7.10
C LEU A 167 3.07 1.33 -7.88
N ALA A 168 2.44 2.44 -7.48
CA ALA A 168 2.65 3.72 -8.13
C ALA A 168 2.67 4.94 -7.20
N LYS A 169 3.32 6.02 -7.66
CA LYS A 169 3.27 7.36 -7.06
C LYS A 169 2.49 8.32 -7.95
N THR A 170 1.50 9.00 -7.40
CA THR A 170 0.72 10.02 -8.12
C THR A 170 1.64 11.16 -8.56
N LYS A 171 1.67 11.46 -9.88
CA LYS A 171 2.34 12.65 -10.40
C LYS A 171 1.58 13.92 -10.03
N GLN A 172 2.30 14.92 -9.53
CA GLN A 172 1.75 16.25 -9.30
C GLN A 172 1.89 17.09 -10.57
N PHE A 173 0.77 17.63 -11.04
CA PHE A 173 0.74 18.56 -12.17
C PHE A 173 0.55 19.97 -11.60
N LYS A 174 1.53 20.85 -11.79
CA LYS A 174 1.36 22.27 -11.44
C LYS A 174 0.32 22.87 -12.40
N LYS A 175 -0.66 23.62 -11.88
CA LYS A 175 -1.47 24.50 -12.73
C LYS A 175 -0.51 25.53 -13.32
N LYS A 176 -0.45 25.67 -14.65
CA LYS A 176 0.12 26.88 -15.25
C LYS A 176 -0.75 28.04 -14.75
N GLN A 177 -0.17 28.94 -13.97
CA GLN A 177 -0.77 30.26 -13.77
C GLN A 177 -0.63 30.96 -15.12
N PHE A 178 -1.76 31.21 -15.78
CA PHE A 178 -1.78 32.21 -16.83
C PHE A 178 -1.78 33.55 -16.10
N ASN A 179 -0.67 34.27 -16.22
CA ASN A 179 -0.61 35.70 -15.91
C ASN A 179 -1.33 36.46 -17.01
#